data_AF-A0A524EYR1-F1
#
_entry.id   AF-A0A524EYR1-F1
#
_cell.length_a   1.000
_cell.length_b   1.000
_cell.length_c   1.000
_cell.angle_alpha   90.00
_cell.angle_beta   90.00
_cell.angle_gamma   90.00
#
_symmetry.space_group_name_H-M   'P 1'
#
loop_
_entity.id
_entity.type
_entity.pdbx_description
1 polymer ?
#
loop_
_entity_poly.entity_id
_entity_poly.type
_entity_poly.pdbx_seq_one_letter_code
_entity_poly.pdbx_strand_id
1 'polypeptide(L)'
;MINTDKSSEQIPLDVEDESAKKIKFGMKIKLAIQAIKPIITSHHPLCDQYKEHSFHLFGRDWCIGCYIGYPSGILMLLIGYLTGLFQMLETSTLFITGASLMGSYILSVVGLTKIRWIKIFSKIPLGIGAAFLIAGLFSLSGPIWLSFLLSFLLIQIFLTIINVKRALEMKKTCADCEYASNHDKCPGMHPIMEKLNKIKKKMVK
;
A
#
# COMPACT_ATOMS: atom_id res chain seq x y z
N MET A 1 67.42 40.04 -28.12
CA MET A 1 66.65 38.89 -28.63
C MET A 1 67.05 37.65 -27.83
N ILE A 2 66.33 37.30 -26.76
CA ILE A 2 66.25 35.93 -26.24
C ILE A 2 64.81 35.75 -25.79
N ASN A 3 64.14 34.84 -26.47
CA ASN A 3 62.75 34.45 -26.34
C ASN A 3 62.66 33.38 -25.25
N THR A 4 61.79 33.55 -24.25
CA THR A 4 61.46 32.49 -23.29
C THR A 4 59.95 32.35 -23.22
N ASP A 5 59.45 31.49 -24.10
CA ASP A 5 58.10 30.94 -24.08
C ASP A 5 57.90 30.14 -22.79
N LYS A 6 56.98 30.60 -21.94
CA LYS A 6 56.37 29.79 -20.87
C LYS A 6 55.12 29.14 -21.46
N SER A 7 55.23 27.89 -21.88
CA SER A 7 54.10 27.04 -22.21
C SER A 7 53.26 26.80 -20.95
N SER A 8 52.07 27.38 -20.91
CA SER A 8 51.03 27.07 -19.93
C SER A 8 50.49 25.66 -20.20
N GLU A 9 50.86 24.72 -19.34
CA GLU A 9 50.30 23.37 -19.29
C GLU A 9 48.83 23.47 -18.85
N GLN A 10 47.92 23.25 -19.80
CA GLN A 10 46.48 23.19 -19.53
C GLN A 10 46.18 21.85 -18.84
N ILE A 11 45.85 21.93 -17.55
CA ILE A 11 45.28 20.82 -16.79
C ILE A 11 43.91 20.50 -17.40
N PRO A 12 43.61 19.24 -17.79
CA PRO A 12 42.29 18.87 -18.28
C PRO A 12 41.28 19.01 -17.13
N LEU A 13 40.43 20.03 -17.24
CA LEU A 13 39.07 19.97 -16.71
C LEU A 13 38.36 18.81 -17.42
N ASP A 14 37.39 18.18 -16.75
CA ASP A 14 36.43 17.21 -17.32
C ASP A 14 36.62 15.73 -16.92
N VAL A 15 37.19 15.46 -15.75
CA VAL A 15 36.86 14.24 -15.00
C VAL A 15 35.94 14.62 -13.84
N GLU A 16 34.74 15.13 -14.16
CA GLU A 16 33.64 15.15 -13.19
C GLU A 16 33.21 13.70 -12.91
N ASP A 17 33.87 13.16 -11.90
CA ASP A 17 33.66 11.90 -11.20
C ASP A 17 32.22 11.36 -11.23
N GLU A 18 31.96 10.35 -12.08
CA GLU A 18 30.70 9.61 -12.14
C GLU A 18 30.25 9.07 -10.76
N SER A 19 31.20 8.84 -9.84
CA SER A 19 30.89 8.36 -8.49
C SER A 19 30.15 9.42 -7.67
N ALA A 20 30.49 10.70 -7.82
CA ALA A 20 29.80 11.81 -7.17
C ALA A 20 28.36 11.97 -7.69
N LYS A 21 28.14 11.66 -8.97
CA LYS A 21 26.81 11.69 -9.62
C LYS A 21 25.91 10.56 -9.10
N LYS A 22 26.45 9.34 -8.96
CA LYS A 22 25.74 8.19 -8.37
C LYS A 22 25.38 8.40 -6.89
N ILE A 23 26.29 8.95 -6.09
CA ILE A 23 26.04 9.25 -4.66
C ILE A 23 24.89 10.28 -4.51
N LYS A 24 24.87 11.31 -5.36
CA LYS A 24 23.77 12.31 -5.38
C LYS A 24 22.43 11.69 -5.78
N PHE A 25 22.40 10.74 -6.70
CA PHE A 25 21.17 10.09 -7.15
C PHE A 25 20.52 9.20 -6.08
N GLY A 26 21.32 8.36 -5.39
CA GLY A 26 20.83 7.51 -4.30
C GLY A 26 20.23 8.31 -3.14
N MET A 27 20.85 9.44 -2.77
CA MET A 27 20.29 10.36 -1.77
C MET A 27 18.95 10.98 -2.21
N LYS A 28 18.82 11.38 -3.48
CA LYS A 28 17.57 11.93 -4.04
C LYS A 28 16.43 10.91 -3.94
N ILE A 29 16.66 9.64 -4.31
CA ILE A 29 15.67 8.56 -4.19
C ILE A 29 15.28 8.32 -2.74
N LYS A 30 16.25 8.23 -1.81
CA LYS A 30 15.97 8.00 -0.40
C LYS A 30 15.08 9.10 0.19
N LEU A 31 15.32 10.36 -0.18
CA LEU A 31 14.50 11.50 0.24
C LEU A 31 13.07 11.44 -0.35
N ALA A 32 12.93 11.06 -1.63
CA ALA A 32 11.62 10.88 -2.25
C ALA A 32 10.81 9.76 -1.57
N ILE A 33 11.43 8.62 -1.30
CA ILE A 33 10.80 7.50 -0.58
C ILE A 33 10.38 7.95 0.82
N GLN A 34 11.23 8.66 1.55
CA GLN A 34 10.90 9.16 2.89
C GLN A 34 9.71 10.12 2.89
N ALA A 35 9.57 10.95 1.85
CA ALA A 35 8.44 11.87 1.72
C ALA A 35 7.12 11.19 1.35
N ILE A 36 7.17 10.11 0.55
CA ILE A 36 5.98 9.35 0.12
C ILE A 36 5.56 8.33 1.18
N LYS A 37 6.50 7.84 2.01
CA LYS A 37 6.27 6.86 3.08
C LYS A 37 4.99 7.08 3.92
N PRO A 38 4.67 8.28 4.43
CA PRO A 38 3.43 8.50 5.18
C PRO A 38 2.18 8.25 4.33
N ILE A 39 2.19 8.62 3.04
CA ILE A 39 1.08 8.41 2.10
C ILE A 39 0.85 6.92 1.83
N ILE A 40 1.93 6.12 1.81
CA ILE A 40 1.85 4.67 1.53
C ILE A 40 1.08 3.94 2.62
N THR A 41 1.26 4.31 3.89
CA THR A 41 0.62 3.61 5.02
C THR A 41 -0.77 4.15 5.32
N SER A 42 -0.97 5.45 5.14
CA SER A 42 -2.26 6.12 5.30
C SER A 42 -2.37 7.26 4.29
N HIS A 43 -3.39 7.25 3.45
CA HIS A 43 -3.55 8.27 2.40
C HIS A 43 -3.77 9.68 2.98
N HIS A 44 -4.32 9.77 4.20
CA HIS A 44 -4.56 11.02 4.93
C HIS A 44 -4.15 10.87 6.40
N PRO A 45 -2.83 10.83 6.71
CA PRO A 45 -2.36 10.47 8.05
C PRO A 45 -2.62 11.55 9.09
N LEU A 46 -2.67 12.82 8.69
CA LEU A 46 -2.81 13.98 9.60
C LEU A 46 -4.18 14.66 9.51
N CYS A 47 -5.16 14.04 8.83
CA CYS A 47 -6.49 14.65 8.66
C CYS A 47 -7.47 14.13 9.72
N ASP A 48 -8.10 15.04 10.47
CA ASP A 48 -9.05 14.70 11.53
C ASP A 48 -10.25 13.88 11.05
N GLN A 49 -10.69 14.11 9.81
CA GLN A 49 -11.79 13.36 9.17
C GLN A 49 -11.47 11.87 9.00
N TYR A 50 -10.20 11.48 9.06
CA TYR A 50 -9.73 10.10 8.86
C TYR A 50 -9.18 9.44 10.13
N LYS A 51 -9.23 10.10 11.30
CA LYS A 51 -8.75 9.55 12.58
C LYS A 51 -9.38 8.21 12.96
N GLU A 52 -10.64 7.97 12.55
CA GLU A 52 -11.34 6.71 12.79
C GLU A 52 -11.07 5.63 11.74
N HIS A 53 -10.32 5.93 10.69
CA HIS A 53 -9.96 5.02 9.61
C HIS A 53 -8.52 4.49 9.72
N SER A 54 -7.75 5.05 10.64
CA SER A 54 -6.40 4.63 10.97
C SER A 54 -6.26 4.29 12.46
N PHE A 55 -5.19 3.58 12.79
CA PHE A 55 -4.70 3.47 14.17
C PHE A 55 -3.20 3.75 14.19
N HIS A 56 -2.74 4.28 15.31
CA HIS A 56 -1.36 4.67 15.50
C HIS A 56 -0.57 3.50 16.12
N LEU A 57 0.43 2.99 15.42
CA LEU A 57 1.29 1.90 15.90
C LEU A 57 2.74 2.11 15.45
N PHE A 58 3.69 2.02 16.39
CA PHE A 58 5.13 2.28 16.19
C PHE A 58 5.44 3.63 15.53
N GLY A 59 4.76 4.69 15.97
CA GLY A 59 4.98 6.05 15.44
C GLY A 59 4.44 6.25 14.01
N ARG A 60 3.54 5.39 13.53
CA ARG A 60 2.96 5.46 12.18
C ARG A 60 1.47 5.17 12.19
N ASP A 61 0.75 5.80 11.26
CA ASP A 61 -0.66 5.56 11.06
C ASP A 61 -0.88 4.47 10.02
N TRP A 62 -1.61 3.44 10.42
CA TRP A 62 -1.92 2.27 9.62
C TRP A 62 -3.41 2.24 9.30
N CYS A 63 -3.75 1.96 8.04
CA CYS A 63 -5.13 1.73 7.67
C CYS A 63 -5.66 0.46 8.33
N ILE A 64 -6.75 0.59 9.09
CA ILE A 64 -7.46 -0.52 9.75
C ILE A 64 -7.82 -1.62 8.73
N GLY A 65 -8.28 -1.24 7.54
CA GLY A 65 -8.71 -2.21 6.51
C GLY A 65 -7.57 -3.11 6.02
N CYS A 66 -6.47 -2.52 5.56
CA CYS A 66 -5.35 -3.27 4.98
C CYS A 66 -4.56 -4.02 6.05
N TYR A 67 -4.34 -3.41 7.21
CA TYR A 67 -3.51 -4.00 8.26
C TYR A 67 -4.18 -5.17 8.97
N ILE A 68 -5.50 -5.28 8.93
CA ILE A 68 -6.20 -6.42 9.57
C ILE A 68 -6.52 -7.48 8.53
N GLY A 69 -6.98 -7.09 7.34
CA GLY A 69 -7.34 -8.04 6.29
C GLY A 69 -6.15 -8.85 5.76
N TYR A 70 -5.01 -8.21 5.46
CA TYR A 70 -3.88 -8.94 4.86
C TYR A 70 -3.20 -9.90 5.85
N PRO A 71 -2.82 -9.48 7.07
CA PRO A 71 -2.20 -10.39 8.02
C PRO A 71 -3.12 -11.52 8.45
N SER A 72 -4.43 -11.30 8.58
CA SER A 72 -5.36 -12.39 8.90
C SER A 72 -5.41 -13.45 7.80
N GLY A 73 -5.44 -13.06 6.52
CA GLY A 73 -5.38 -14.02 5.41
C GLY A 73 -4.04 -14.76 5.32
N ILE A 74 -2.92 -14.05 5.45
CA ILE A 74 -1.58 -14.67 5.45
C ILE A 74 -1.43 -15.65 6.62
N LEU A 75 -1.86 -15.25 7.81
CA LEU A 75 -1.78 -16.08 9.01
C LEU A 75 -2.67 -17.32 8.88
N MET A 76 -3.89 -17.17 8.34
CA MET A 76 -4.78 -18.31 8.10
C MET A 76 -4.20 -19.28 7.06
N LEU A 77 -3.59 -18.78 5.97
CA LEU A 77 -2.91 -19.62 4.99
C LEU A 77 -1.77 -20.40 5.64
N LEU A 78 -0.94 -19.73 6.44
CA LEU A 78 0.20 -20.35 7.12
C LEU A 78 -0.27 -21.41 8.12
N ILE A 79 -1.22 -21.07 9.00
CA ILE A 79 -1.75 -22.01 9.99
C ILE A 79 -2.41 -23.19 9.27
N GLY A 80 -3.29 -22.94 8.30
CA GLY A 80 -4.01 -24.01 7.62
C GLY A 80 -3.11 -24.96 6.83
N TYR A 81 -1.99 -24.47 6.29
CA TYR A 81 -0.99 -25.33 5.66
C TYR A 81 -0.16 -26.12 6.67
N LEU A 82 0.30 -25.47 7.76
CA LEU A 82 1.12 -26.11 8.80
C LEU A 82 0.35 -27.18 9.58
N THR A 83 -0.95 -27.01 9.79
CA THR A 83 -1.79 -27.97 10.51
C THR A 83 -2.41 -29.03 9.61
N GLY A 84 -2.28 -28.92 8.28
CA GLY A 84 -2.94 -29.81 7.34
C GLY A 84 -4.45 -29.55 7.18
N LEU A 85 -4.98 -28.46 7.75
CA LEU A 85 -6.41 -28.16 7.76
C LEU A 85 -7.02 -28.15 6.36
N PHE A 86 -6.34 -27.55 5.38
CA PHE A 86 -6.88 -27.42 4.04
C PHE A 86 -6.93 -28.76 3.29
N GLN A 87 -6.03 -29.68 3.61
CA GLN A 87 -5.97 -31.02 3.03
C GLN A 87 -7.05 -31.96 3.62
N MET A 88 -7.52 -31.67 4.83
CA MET A 88 -8.60 -32.42 5.47
C MET A 88 -9.99 -32.04 4.97
N LEU A 89 -10.12 -30.91 4.28
CA LEU A 89 -11.40 -30.38 3.81
C LEU A 89 -11.59 -30.69 2.32
N GLU A 90 -12.84 -30.97 1.93
CA GLU A 90 -13.19 -31.10 0.52
C GLU A 90 -13.09 -29.74 -0.18
N THR A 91 -12.67 -29.74 -1.45
CA THR A 91 -12.56 -28.53 -2.28
C THR A 91 -13.84 -27.70 -2.30
N SER A 92 -15.01 -28.34 -2.37
CA SER A 92 -16.32 -27.67 -2.30
C SER A 92 -16.51 -26.91 -0.98
N THR A 93 -16.12 -27.53 0.14
CA THR A 93 -16.18 -26.93 1.48
C THR A 93 -15.25 -25.72 1.57
N LEU A 94 -14.03 -25.80 1.03
CA LEU A 94 -13.11 -24.66 0.98
C LEU A 94 -13.72 -23.45 0.27
N PHE A 95 -14.33 -23.66 -0.90
CA PHE A 95 -14.98 -22.58 -1.66
C PHE A 95 -16.20 -22.02 -0.94
N ILE A 96 -17.09 -22.87 -0.41
CA ILE A 96 -18.31 -22.43 0.29
C ILE A 96 -17.95 -21.65 1.55
N THR A 97 -17.03 -22.15 2.37
CA THR A 97 -16.56 -21.45 3.57
C THR A 97 -15.87 -20.14 3.22
N GLY A 98 -14.99 -20.16 2.20
CA GLY A 98 -14.30 -18.97 1.72
C GLY A 98 -15.26 -17.87 1.27
N ALA A 99 -16.22 -18.23 0.41
CA ALA A 99 -17.25 -17.31 -0.08
C ALA A 99 -18.17 -16.79 1.04
N SER A 100 -18.60 -17.66 1.95
CA SER A 100 -19.45 -17.29 3.09
C SER A 100 -18.76 -16.28 4.01
N LEU A 101 -17.48 -16.52 4.34
CA LEU A 101 -16.70 -15.60 5.15
C LEU A 101 -16.43 -14.28 4.43
N MET A 102 -16.19 -14.29 3.13
CA MET A 102 -16.08 -13.06 2.33
C MET A 102 -17.40 -12.29 2.25
N GLY A 103 -18.54 -12.98 2.36
CA GLY A 103 -19.87 -12.38 2.46
C GLY A 103 -20.02 -11.41 3.65
N SER A 104 -19.18 -11.53 4.69
CA SER A 104 -19.11 -10.54 5.78
C SER A 104 -18.82 -9.11 5.29
N TYR A 105 -18.25 -8.95 4.09
CA TYR A 105 -18.05 -7.64 3.47
C TYR A 105 -19.35 -6.87 3.24
N ILE A 106 -20.48 -7.58 3.08
CA ILE A 106 -21.80 -6.96 2.90
C ILE A 106 -22.14 -6.05 4.09
N LEU A 107 -21.74 -6.42 5.31
CA LEU A 107 -21.91 -5.58 6.51
C LEU A 107 -21.20 -4.21 6.36
N SER A 108 -20.05 -4.19 5.68
CA SER A 108 -19.30 -2.98 5.37
C SER A 108 -19.94 -2.18 4.23
N VAL A 109 -20.76 -2.78 3.38
CA VAL A 109 -21.49 -2.10 2.30
C VAL A 109 -22.77 -1.46 2.83
N VAL A 110 -23.52 -2.15 3.70
CA VAL A 110 -24.78 -1.64 4.28
C VAL A 110 -24.53 -0.51 5.31
N GLY A 111 -23.27 -0.21 5.63
CA GLY A 111 -22.92 0.90 6.51
C GLY A 111 -23.15 0.60 8.00
N LEU A 112 -23.35 -0.67 8.38
CA LEU A 112 -23.43 -1.10 9.78
C LEU A 112 -22.09 -0.96 10.51
N THR A 113 -20.97 -0.81 9.79
CA THR A 113 -19.62 -0.67 10.34
C THR A 113 -19.28 0.77 10.76
N LYS A 114 -20.22 1.50 11.38
CA LYS A 114 -19.93 2.82 12.00
C LYS A 114 -19.03 2.67 13.23
N ILE A 115 -19.23 1.60 14.00
CA ILE A 115 -18.44 1.31 15.20
C ILE A 115 -17.08 0.73 14.80
N ARG A 116 -16.00 1.32 15.34
CA ARG A 116 -14.60 0.95 15.04
C ARG A 116 -14.32 -0.54 15.22
N TRP A 117 -14.78 -1.14 16.32
CA TRP A 117 -14.60 -2.57 16.59
C TRP A 117 -15.31 -3.45 15.57
N ILE A 118 -16.55 -3.14 15.20
CA ILE A 118 -17.28 -3.90 14.18
C ILE A 118 -16.55 -3.82 12.83
N LYS A 119 -15.97 -2.66 12.50
CA LYS A 119 -15.14 -2.48 11.31
C LYS A 119 -13.87 -3.35 11.35
N ILE A 120 -13.25 -3.53 12.52
CA ILE A 120 -12.10 -4.43 12.70
C ILE A 120 -12.53 -5.89 12.55
N PHE A 121 -13.55 -6.32 13.30
CA PHE A 121 -14.02 -7.70 13.31
C PHE A 121 -14.57 -8.15 11.95
N SER A 122 -15.15 -7.26 11.15
CA SER A 122 -15.60 -7.59 9.79
C SER A 122 -14.46 -7.80 8.78
N LYS A 123 -13.22 -7.39 9.08
CA LYS A 123 -12.07 -7.58 8.17
C LYS A 123 -11.34 -8.91 8.39
N ILE A 124 -11.45 -9.49 9.59
CA ILE A 124 -10.81 -10.77 9.91
C ILE A 124 -11.42 -11.92 9.08
N PRO A 125 -12.76 -12.12 9.03
CA PRO A 125 -13.38 -13.12 8.17
C PRO A 125 -13.07 -12.89 6.70
N LEU A 126 -12.89 -11.64 6.27
CA LEU A 126 -12.53 -11.34 4.89
C LEU A 126 -11.16 -11.92 4.50
N GLY A 127 -10.15 -11.75 5.37
CA GLY A 127 -8.83 -12.31 5.16
C GLY A 127 -8.83 -13.84 5.24
N ILE A 128 -9.51 -14.40 6.25
CA ILE A 128 -9.68 -15.85 6.40
C ILE A 128 -10.40 -16.43 5.17
N GLY A 129 -11.50 -15.82 4.72
CA GLY A 129 -12.24 -16.28 3.55
C GLY A 129 -11.39 -16.28 2.28
N ALA A 130 -10.56 -15.26 2.07
CA ALA A 130 -9.60 -15.22 0.98
C ALA A 130 -8.57 -16.38 1.05
N ALA A 131 -8.08 -16.72 2.25
CA ALA A 131 -7.19 -17.86 2.46
C ALA A 131 -7.85 -19.19 2.05
N PHE A 132 -9.10 -19.40 2.43
CA PHE A 132 -9.87 -20.59 2.05
C PHE A 132 -10.12 -20.67 0.54
N LEU A 133 -10.44 -19.56 -0.13
CA LEU A 133 -10.58 -19.54 -1.59
C LEU A 133 -9.27 -19.87 -2.31
N ILE A 134 -8.15 -19.29 -1.85
CA ILE A 134 -6.83 -19.61 -2.39
C ILE A 134 -6.52 -21.09 -2.17
N ALA A 135 -6.73 -21.61 -0.97
CA ALA A 135 -6.54 -23.04 -0.68
C ALA A 135 -7.40 -23.93 -1.59
N GLY A 136 -8.66 -23.57 -1.82
CA GLY A 136 -9.56 -24.28 -2.74
C GLY A 136 -9.09 -24.25 -4.20
N LEU A 137 -8.44 -23.16 -4.65
CA LEU A 137 -7.82 -23.11 -5.98
C LEU A 137 -6.58 -24.02 -6.10
N PHE A 138 -5.84 -24.20 -5.01
CA PHE A 138 -4.70 -25.11 -4.95
C PHE A 138 -5.09 -26.58 -4.77
N SER A 139 -6.31 -26.87 -4.31
CA SER A 139 -6.85 -28.23 -4.20
C SER A 139 -7.50 -28.74 -5.49
N LEU A 140 -7.64 -27.89 -6.52
CA LEU A 140 -8.06 -28.31 -7.85
C LEU A 140 -6.97 -29.16 -8.53
N SER A 141 -7.36 -30.28 -9.12
CA SER A 141 -6.47 -31.13 -9.92
C SER A 141 -6.04 -30.38 -11.18
N GLY A 142 -4.86 -29.79 -11.16
CA GLY A 142 -4.32 -29.02 -12.28
C GLY A 142 -2.83 -28.71 -12.10
N PRO A 143 -2.18 -28.14 -13.13
CA PRO A 143 -0.78 -27.75 -13.01
C PRO A 143 -0.66 -26.57 -12.04
N ILE A 144 0.33 -26.61 -11.16
CA ILE A 144 0.49 -25.65 -10.06
C ILE A 144 0.56 -24.17 -10.52
N TRP A 145 1.13 -23.91 -11.71
CA TRP A 145 1.21 -22.56 -12.27
C TRP A 145 -0.17 -21.96 -12.55
N LEU A 146 -1.17 -22.79 -12.90
CA LEU A 146 -2.54 -22.35 -13.15
C LEU A 146 -3.21 -21.93 -11.83
N SER A 147 -3.01 -22.68 -10.74
CA SER A 147 -3.51 -22.30 -9.41
C SER A 147 -2.90 -20.98 -8.93
N PHE A 148 -1.61 -20.74 -9.18
CA PHE A 148 -0.98 -19.45 -8.90
C PHE A 148 -1.59 -18.31 -9.73
N LEU A 149 -1.77 -18.52 -11.04
CA LEU A 149 -2.36 -17.52 -11.93
C LEU A 149 -3.79 -17.17 -11.50
N LEU A 150 -4.64 -18.18 -11.24
CA LEU A 150 -6.01 -17.98 -10.79
C LEU A 150 -6.07 -17.29 -9.42
N SER A 151 -5.20 -17.68 -8.48
CA SER A 151 -5.12 -17.04 -7.16
C SER A 151 -4.69 -15.58 -7.29
N PHE A 152 -3.71 -15.29 -8.14
CA PHE A 152 -3.28 -13.92 -8.41
C PHE A 152 -4.42 -13.08 -9.00
N LEU A 153 -5.11 -13.60 -10.02
CA LEU A 153 -6.25 -12.91 -10.63
C LEU A 153 -7.39 -12.67 -9.62
N LEU A 154 -7.73 -13.67 -8.81
CA LEU A 154 -8.73 -13.55 -7.76
C LEU A 154 -8.38 -12.43 -6.76
N ILE A 155 -7.14 -12.43 -6.26
CA ILE A 155 -6.64 -11.39 -5.36
C ILE A 155 -6.71 -10.02 -6.04
N GLN A 156 -6.28 -9.89 -7.30
CA GLN A 156 -6.29 -8.61 -8.00
C GLN A 156 -7.69 -8.06 -8.25
N ILE A 157 -8.65 -8.92 -8.63
CA ILE A 157 -10.05 -8.53 -8.78
C ILE A 157 -10.57 -7.98 -7.45
N PHE A 158 -10.33 -8.72 -6.37
CA PHE A 158 -10.81 -8.36 -5.04
C PHE A 158 -10.17 -7.07 -4.51
N LEU A 159 -8.84 -6.92 -4.65
CA LEU A 159 -8.12 -5.71 -4.29
C LEU A 159 -8.60 -4.50 -5.09
N THR A 160 -8.82 -4.67 -6.39
CA THR A 160 -9.35 -3.62 -7.26
C THR A 160 -10.71 -3.14 -6.76
N ILE A 161 -11.65 -4.04 -6.49
CA ILE A 161 -13.00 -3.68 -6.00
C ILE A 161 -12.90 -2.88 -4.69
N ILE A 162 -12.09 -3.36 -3.73
CA ILE A 162 -11.89 -2.67 -2.45
C ILE A 162 -11.26 -1.29 -2.64
N ASN A 163 -10.23 -1.20 -3.48
CA ASN A 163 -9.50 0.05 -3.71
C ASN A 163 -10.37 1.08 -4.43
N VAL A 164 -11.18 0.67 -5.40
CA VAL A 164 -12.12 1.55 -6.10
C VAL A 164 -13.16 2.08 -5.12
N LYS A 165 -13.82 1.21 -4.35
CA LYS A 165 -14.81 1.65 -3.35
C LYS A 165 -14.20 2.64 -2.36
N ARG A 166 -13.00 2.32 -1.84
CA ARG A 166 -12.28 3.19 -0.91
C ARG A 166 -11.92 4.53 -1.53
N ALA A 167 -11.48 4.55 -2.79
CA ALA A 167 -11.17 5.79 -3.49
C ALA A 167 -12.42 6.67 -3.67
N LEU A 168 -13.57 6.06 -3.95
CA LEU A 168 -14.85 6.78 -4.05
C LEU A 168 -15.31 7.35 -2.70
N GLU A 169 -15.24 6.56 -1.63
CA GLU A 169 -15.55 7.02 -0.26
C GLU A 169 -14.64 8.18 0.14
N MET A 170 -13.33 8.05 -0.11
CA MET A 170 -12.35 9.09 0.19
C MET A 170 -12.60 10.36 -0.62
N LYS A 171 -12.90 10.23 -1.92
CA LYS A 171 -13.26 11.38 -2.76
C LYS A 171 -14.50 12.09 -2.22
N LYS A 172 -15.52 11.33 -1.80
CA LYS A 172 -16.74 11.89 -1.19
C LYS A 172 -16.44 12.62 0.12
N THR A 173 -15.76 11.98 1.06
CA THR A 173 -15.37 12.60 2.34
C THR A 173 -14.52 13.85 2.16
N CYS A 174 -13.59 13.86 1.18
CA CYS A 174 -12.78 15.04 0.88
C CYS A 174 -13.57 16.15 0.17
N ALA A 175 -14.57 15.81 -0.64
CA ALA A 175 -15.46 16.79 -1.27
C ALA A 175 -16.40 17.44 -0.25
N ASP A 176 -16.87 16.69 0.74
CA ASP A 176 -17.76 17.16 1.81
C ASP A 176 -17.01 17.95 2.91
N CYS A 177 -15.68 18.02 2.85
CA CYS A 177 -14.84 18.72 3.83
C CYS A 177 -14.78 20.23 3.53
N GLU A 178 -14.54 21.05 4.57
CA GLU A 178 -14.36 22.52 4.46
C GLU A 178 -13.32 22.93 3.40
N TYR A 179 -12.29 22.11 3.19
CA TYR A 179 -11.24 22.38 2.21
C TYR A 179 -11.57 21.90 0.80
N ALA A 180 -12.70 21.21 0.58
CA ALA A 180 -13.18 20.73 -0.72
C ALA A 180 -12.10 20.08 -1.61
N SER A 181 -11.30 19.18 -1.03
CA SER A 181 -10.14 18.53 -1.69
C SER A 181 -8.98 19.45 -2.11
N ASN A 182 -8.93 20.70 -1.62
CA ASN A 182 -7.78 21.58 -1.81
C ASN A 182 -6.62 21.15 -0.90
N HIS A 183 -5.73 20.30 -1.42
CA HIS A 183 -4.61 19.74 -0.67
C HIS A 183 -3.59 20.77 -0.19
N ASP A 184 -3.50 21.94 -0.84
CA ASP A 184 -2.60 23.03 -0.43
C ASP A 184 -3.13 23.80 0.77
N LYS A 185 -4.46 23.81 0.99
CA LYS A 185 -5.07 24.45 2.16
C LYS A 185 -5.41 23.46 3.27
N CYS A 186 -5.50 22.17 2.96
CA CYS A 186 -5.83 21.13 3.92
C CYS A 186 -4.72 20.97 4.97
N PRO A 187 -4.97 21.18 6.27
CA PRO A 187 -3.94 21.08 7.32
C PRO A 187 -3.33 19.69 7.42
N GLY A 188 -4.10 18.64 7.07
CA GLY A 188 -3.60 17.26 7.08
C GLY A 188 -2.71 16.89 5.88
N MET A 189 -2.82 17.61 4.76
CA MET A 189 -2.05 17.31 3.53
C MET A 189 -0.97 18.35 3.23
N HIS A 190 -1.17 19.61 3.63
CA HIS A 190 -0.27 20.72 3.35
C HIS A 190 1.19 20.44 3.77
N PRO A 191 1.50 19.91 4.99
CA PRO A 191 2.88 19.61 5.38
C PRO A 191 3.56 18.57 4.49
N ILE A 192 2.77 17.65 3.91
CA ILE A 192 3.27 16.61 3.01
C ILE A 192 3.52 17.20 1.63
N MET A 193 2.57 18.00 1.12
CA MET A 193 2.68 18.68 -0.17
C MET A 193 3.86 19.66 -0.19
N GLU A 194 4.07 20.41 0.88
CA GLU A 194 5.21 21.33 1.02
C GLU A 194 6.55 20.58 0.94
N LYS A 195 6.69 19.45 1.65
CA LYS A 195 7.88 18.60 1.61
C LYS A 195 8.12 18.04 0.20
N LEU A 196 7.07 17.54 -0.46
CA LEU A 196 7.17 17.02 -1.83
C LEU A 196 7.59 18.11 -2.83
N ASN A 197 7.01 19.30 -2.73
CA ASN A 197 7.36 20.45 -3.57
C ASN A 197 8.82 20.89 -3.36
N LYS A 198 9.31 20.89 -2.11
CA LYS A 198 10.71 21.19 -1.79
C LYS A 198 11.67 20.18 -2.41
N ILE A 199 11.31 18.89 -2.39
CA ILE A 199 12.12 17.83 -3.01
C ILE A 199 12.09 17.97 -4.54
N LYS A 200 10.92 18.20 -5.14
CA LYS A 200 10.77 18.42 -6.59
C LYS A 200 11.68 19.57 -7.07
N LYS A 201 11.69 20.71 -6.35
CA LYS A 201 12.58 21.84 -6.64
C LYS A 201 14.07 21.47 -6.56
N LYS A 202 14.48 20.59 -5.66
CA LYS A 202 15.86 20.08 -5.54
C LYS A 202 16.24 19.04 -6.61
N MET A 203 15.25 18.45 -7.28
CA MET A 203 15.51 17.47 -8.35
C MET A 203 15.69 18.13 -9.72
N VAL A 204 15.03 19.27 -9.95
CA VAL A 204 15.09 20.04 -11.20
C VAL A 204 16.31 20.96 -11.28
N LYS A 205 16.90 21.32 -10.13
CA LYS A 205 18.22 21.98 -10.04
C LYS A 205 19.34 20.94 -9.99
#